data_AF-A0A973JJB9-F1
#
_entry.id   AF-A0A973JJB9-F1
#
_cell.length_a   1.000
_cell.length_b   1.000
_cell.length_c   1.000
_cell.angle_alpha   90.00
_cell.angle_beta   90.00
_cell.angle_gamma   90.00
#
_symmetry.space_group_name_H-M   'P 1'
#
loop_
_entity.id
_entity.type
_entity.pdbx_description
1 polymer ?
#
loop_
_entity_poly.entity_id
_entity_poly.type
_entity_poly.pdbx_seq_one_letter_code
_entity_poly.pdbx_strand_id
1 'polypeptide(L)' 'SGRCMDVPGSSLANGARIQLWDCNGTNAQKWSAPGAAL' A
#
# COMPACT_ATOMS: atom_id res chain seq x y z
N SER A 1 -9.37 10.16 8.87
CA SER A 1 -7.92 9.95 9.01
C SER A 1 -7.25 10.13 7.65
N GLY A 2 -6.47 11.19 7.43
CA GLY A 2 -5.77 11.44 6.16
C GLY A 2 -4.52 10.57 5.95
N ARG A 3 -4.59 9.28 6.30
CA ARG A 3 -3.47 8.33 6.24
C ARG A 3 -3.66 7.36 5.08
N CYS A 4 -2.55 6.86 4.55
CA CYS A 4 -2.49 5.99 3.39
C CYS A 4 -2.26 4.53 3.80
N MET A 5 -2.80 3.61 3.01
CA MET A 5 -2.50 2.18 3.08
C MET A 5 -1.11 1.92 2.52
N ASP A 6 -0.19 1.41 3.32
CA ASP A 6 1.25 1.44 3.07
C ASP A 6 1.90 0.07 3.31
N VAL A 7 2.89 -0.28 2.50
CA VAL A 7 3.79 -1.41 2.75
C VAL A 7 4.99 -0.94 3.57
N PRO A 8 5.18 -1.43 4.81
CA PRO A 8 6.28 -1.00 5.67
C PRO A 8 7.65 -1.14 4.98
N GLY A 9 8.39 -0.02 4.93
CA GLY A 9 9.72 0.03 4.35
C GLY A 9 9.80 -0.29 2.85
N SER A 10 8.68 -0.22 2.11
CA SER A 10 8.60 -0.67 0.71
C SER A 10 9.01 -2.14 0.51
N SER A 11 8.77 -2.98 1.52
CA SER A 11 9.11 -4.41 1.47
C SER A 11 8.44 -5.11 0.27
N LEU A 12 9.23 -5.87 -0.48
CA LEU A 12 8.72 -6.73 -1.56
C LEU A 12 8.50 -8.17 -1.10
N ALA A 13 8.69 -8.45 0.19
CA ALA A 13 8.54 -9.79 0.75
C ALA A 13 7.07 -10.21 0.75
N ASN A 14 6.82 -11.46 0.34
CA ASN A 14 5.50 -12.06 0.43
C ASN A 14 5.01 -12.08 1.88
N GLY A 15 3.75 -11.71 2.11
CA GLY A 15 3.15 -11.66 3.44
C GLY A 15 3.50 -10.41 4.25
N ALA A 16 4.10 -9.38 3.63
CA ALA A 16 4.25 -8.07 4.27
C ALA A 16 2.89 -7.57 4.79
N ARG A 17 2.81 -7.31 6.10
CA ARG A 17 1.58 -6.82 6.73
C ARG A 17 1.41 -5.34 6.41
N ILE A 18 0.23 -4.99 5.93
CA ILE A 18 -0.12 -3.63 5.56
C ILE A 18 -0.34 -2.77 6.80
N GLN A 19 0.06 -1.50 6.71
CA GLN A 19 -0.11 -0.52 7.77
C GLN A 19 -0.85 0.73 7.27
N LEU A 20 -1.35 1.54 8.23
CA LEU A 20 -1.74 2.91 7.95
C LEU A 20 -0.57 3.84 8.27
N TRP A 21 -0.09 4.57 7.27
CA TRP A 21 1.05 5.48 7.39
C TRP A 21 0.72 6.87 6.86
N ASP A 22 1.55 7.85 7.18
CA ASP A 22 1.42 9.18 6.62
C ASP A 22 1.62 9.12 5.10
N CYS A 23 0.75 9.82 4.37
CA CYS A 23 0.81 9.82 2.91
C CYS A 23 2.10 10.51 2.45
N ASN A 24 2.93 9.79 1.71
CA ASN A 24 4.24 10.26 1.26
C ASN A 24 4.46 10.07 -0.26
N GLY A 25 3.46 9.55 -0.99
CA GLY A 25 3.45 9.49 -2.45
C GLY A 25 4.32 8.38 -3.07
N THR A 26 4.96 7.56 -2.23
CA THR A 26 5.79 6.43 -2.68
C THR A 26 4.93 5.31 -3.31
N ASN A 27 5.58 4.39 -4.03
CA ASN A 27 4.88 3.26 -4.64
C ASN A 27 4.34 2.26 -3.61
N ALA A 28 4.88 2.25 -2.39
CA ALA A 28 4.35 1.45 -1.28
C ALA A 28 2.91 1.82 -0.89
N GLN A 29 2.41 2.96 -1.38
CA GLN A 29 1.06 3.48 -1.11
C GLN A 29 0.12 3.43 -2.32
N LYS A 30 0.57 2.84 -3.45
CA LYS A 30 -0.21 2.77 -4.69
C LYS A 30 -0.58 1.32 -4.97
N TRP A 31 -1.88 1.08 -5.08
CA TRP A 31 -2.44 -0.26 -5.20
C TRP A 31 -3.19 -0.40 -6.53
N SER A 32 -2.91 -1.47 -7.26
CA SER A 32 -3.71 -1.90 -8.40
C SER A 32 -4.24 -3.31 -8.15
N ALA A 33 -5.53 -3.52 -8.37
CA ALA A 33 -6.15 -4.83 -8.35
C ALA A 33 -6.47 -5.23 -9.79
N PRO A 34 -5.77 -6.22 -10.40
CA PRO A 34 -6.17 -6.75 -11.69
C PRO A 34 -7.51 -7.48 -11.49
N GLY A 35 -8.59 -6.93 -12.05
CA GLY A 35 -9.91 -7.57 -12.02
C GLY A 35 -11.06 -6.79 -11.38
N ALA A 36 -10.97 -5.47 -11.19
CA ALA A 36 -12.18 -4.65 -10.97
C ALA A 36 -12.99 -4.52 -12.28
N ALA A 37 -13.40 -5.65 -12.86
CA ALA A 37 -14.57 -5.73 -13.71
C ALA A 37 -15.75 -6.04 -12.78
N LEU A 38 -16.82 -5.26 -12.92
CA LEU A 38 -18.08 -5.42 -12.21
C LEU A 38 -18.73 -6.78 -12.52
#